data_AF-A0ABD1HKP4-F1
#
_entry.id   AF-A0ABD1HKP4-F1
#
_cell.length_a   1.000
_cell.length_b   1.000
_cell.length_c   1.000
_cell.angle_alpha   90.00
_cell.angle_beta   90.00
_cell.angle_gamma   90.00
#
_symmetry.space_group_name_H-M   'P 1'
#
loop_
_entity.id
_entity.type
_entity.pdbx_description
1 polymer ?
#
loop_
_entity_poly.entity_id
_entity_poly.type
_entity_poly.pdbx_seq_one_letter_code
_entity_poly.pdbx_strand_id
1 'polypeptide(L)'
;MDVIESIDNLQVQDPPGEDFCSADLDWVKLRSAERCDDVALIPYDRVDAFIIGECSNVECPTRFHIERGRKRPKGSLKEYKNDEYLEYRLYWCSFGPENYGEGGGTLPSRRYRLNTRNRAARPQSMRGCTCNFVVKRLYARPSLVLLIYNERRHVNKAGFVCHGPLDKDAIGPGAKKIPYVCSEIQQQTMSMIYLGIPEENVLEKHIEGIQRYCGSDPKVKTLASQYVQKLGMIIKRSTHELDLDDEASIRLWAERNKKSIFFYRDTSENEPLILGIQTEWQLQQMIRFGHRNIIAADSTFGIKRLKYPLCTLLVFDSREHALPVAWIITRSIAKPDVAIWMKSLLDRVRSVNSGWKASGFLIDDAAAQIEPIRETFSCPVLFSLWRVRRSWLRHIVKKCTNIEVQREIFKRLGQIVYGIWGGMDLAVALEELLLDFVDQTSFMQYFRDSWLPKIEMWLELMKTLPLASQEASGAIEAYHVKLKTKLYDDSHLGSLQRVDWRITLLRHQGIELSKSPTLLFPSMKMTSFLLKYSVRRTAA
;
A
#
# COMPACT_ATOMS: atom_id res chain seq x y z
N MET A 1 20.11 -43.52 -10.27
CA MET A 1 20.88 -42.86 -9.20
C MET A 1 21.37 -43.94 -8.27
N ASP A 2 22.68 -44.01 -8.06
CA ASP A 2 23.29 -44.96 -7.15
C ASP A 2 22.94 -44.58 -5.70
N VAL A 3 22.77 -45.59 -4.86
CA VAL A 3 22.47 -45.43 -3.43
C VAL A 3 23.69 -45.86 -2.63
N ILE A 4 24.17 -44.98 -1.77
CA ILE A 4 25.36 -45.20 -0.95
C ILE A 4 25.03 -45.09 0.54
N GLU A 5 25.80 -45.78 1.37
CA GLU A 5 25.65 -45.80 2.83
C GLU A 5 26.71 -44.95 3.55
N SER A 6 27.79 -44.56 2.85
CA SER A 6 28.85 -43.69 3.36
C SER A 6 29.32 -42.70 2.29
N ILE A 7 29.78 -41.52 2.72
CA ILE A 7 30.32 -40.47 1.85
C ILE A 7 31.80 -40.70 1.46
N ASP A 8 32.41 -41.80 1.91
CA ASP A 8 33.84 -42.08 1.71
C ASP A 8 34.17 -42.34 0.23
N ASN A 9 33.23 -42.94 -0.49
CA ASN A 9 33.36 -43.26 -1.91
C ASN A 9 32.75 -42.16 -2.81
N LEU A 10 32.33 -41.02 -2.25
CA LEU A 10 31.79 -39.94 -3.08
C LEU A 10 32.91 -39.24 -3.84
N GLN A 11 32.80 -39.20 -5.16
CA GLN A 11 33.72 -38.44 -5.99
C GLN A 11 33.58 -36.94 -5.71
N VAL A 12 34.71 -36.25 -5.53
CA VAL A 12 34.76 -34.79 -5.46
C VAL A 12 34.54 -34.24 -6.86
N GLN A 13 33.56 -33.37 -7.01
CA GLN A 13 33.19 -32.75 -8.28
C GLN A 13 33.61 -31.28 -8.28
N ASP A 14 34.21 -30.85 -9.38
CA ASP A 14 34.66 -29.47 -9.56
C ASP A 14 34.32 -28.99 -10.97
N PRO A 15 33.06 -28.61 -11.25
CA PRO A 15 32.65 -28.21 -12.58
C PRO A 15 33.46 -27.01 -13.12
N PRO A 16 33.82 -27.00 -14.41
CA PRO A 16 34.51 -25.87 -15.04
C PRO A 16 33.57 -24.66 -15.17
N GLY A 17 34.06 -23.44 -14.87
CA GLY A 17 33.27 -22.20 -14.96
C GLY A 17 33.45 -21.28 -13.75
N GLU A 18 33.11 -19.99 -13.89
CA GLU A 18 33.15 -19.02 -12.78
C GLU A 18 32.06 -19.31 -11.73
N ASP A 19 30.90 -19.79 -12.17
CA ASP A 19 29.77 -20.25 -11.37
C ASP A 19 29.16 -21.53 -11.96
N PHE A 20 28.51 -22.33 -11.10
CA PHE A 20 27.85 -23.59 -11.47
C PHE A 20 26.68 -23.85 -10.53
N CYS A 21 25.75 -24.71 -10.93
CA CYS A 21 24.50 -24.98 -10.22
C CYS A 21 24.29 -26.48 -9.98
N SER A 22 23.15 -26.84 -9.41
CA SER A 22 22.77 -28.21 -9.11
C SER A 22 22.66 -29.09 -10.35
N ALA A 23 22.39 -28.52 -11.53
CA ALA A 23 22.31 -29.27 -12.78
C ALA A 23 23.70 -29.70 -13.30
N ASP A 24 24.76 -29.03 -12.85
CA ASP A 24 26.14 -29.29 -13.27
C ASP A 24 26.85 -30.32 -12.36
N LEU A 25 26.12 -30.91 -11.42
CA LEU A 25 26.62 -31.90 -10.46
C LEU A 25 25.88 -33.23 -10.61
N ASP A 26 26.62 -34.31 -10.46
CA ASP A 26 26.10 -35.66 -10.31
C ASP A 26 25.68 -35.90 -8.85
N TRP A 27 24.41 -36.24 -8.65
CA TRP A 27 23.84 -36.43 -7.31
C TRP A 27 23.69 -37.92 -7.00
N VAL A 28 24.13 -38.29 -5.79
CA VAL A 28 24.03 -39.65 -5.28
C VAL A 28 23.06 -39.66 -4.10
N LYS A 29 22.30 -40.74 -3.94
CA LYS A 29 21.36 -40.88 -2.83
C LYS A 29 22.08 -41.46 -1.61
N LEU A 30 22.24 -40.66 -0.56
CA LEU A 30 22.80 -41.11 0.71
C LEU A 30 21.67 -41.64 1.60
N ARG A 31 21.71 -42.94 1.92
CA ARG A 31 20.73 -43.58 2.80
C ARG A 31 21.16 -43.41 4.26
N SER A 32 20.34 -42.71 5.05
CA SER A 32 20.39 -42.73 6.52
C SER A 32 19.29 -43.64 7.06
N ALA A 33 19.29 -43.92 8.37
CA ALA A 33 18.32 -44.81 9.01
C ALA A 33 16.83 -44.42 8.80
N GLU A 34 16.56 -43.14 8.50
CA GLU A 34 15.18 -42.60 8.41
C GLU A 34 14.91 -41.80 7.12
N ARG A 35 15.94 -41.42 6.35
CA ARG A 35 15.79 -40.55 5.17
C ARG A 35 16.82 -40.88 4.08
N CYS A 36 16.43 -40.67 2.82
CA CYS A 36 17.27 -40.78 1.65
C CYS A 36 17.47 -39.37 1.08
N ASP A 37 18.68 -38.82 1.19
CA ASP A 37 18.99 -37.45 0.79
C ASP A 37 19.85 -37.43 -0.48
N ASP A 38 19.59 -36.47 -1.38
CA ASP A 38 20.43 -36.24 -2.54
C ASP A 38 21.68 -35.45 -2.12
N VAL A 39 22.86 -36.03 -2.34
CA VAL A 39 24.14 -35.44 -1.94
C VAL A 39 25.16 -35.32 -3.08
N ALA A 40 26.01 -34.30 -2.99
CA ALA A 40 27.17 -34.08 -3.85
C ALA A 40 28.34 -33.53 -3.02
N LEU A 41 29.57 -33.78 -3.44
CA LEU A 41 30.79 -33.37 -2.72
C LEU A 41 31.61 -32.44 -3.61
N ILE A 42 31.89 -31.23 -3.11
CA ILE A 42 32.65 -30.20 -3.83
C ILE A 42 33.77 -29.61 -2.96
N PRO A 43 34.77 -28.93 -3.55
CA PRO A 43 35.72 -28.11 -2.80
C PRO A 43 35.05 -26.97 -2.02
N TYR A 44 35.55 -26.65 -0.82
CA TYR A 44 34.96 -25.62 0.07
C TYR A 44 35.06 -24.20 -0.52
N ASP A 45 36.13 -23.89 -1.22
CA ASP A 45 36.35 -22.62 -1.92
C ASP A 45 35.38 -22.41 -3.10
N ARG A 46 34.81 -23.49 -3.63
CA ARG A 46 33.81 -23.44 -4.72
C ARG A 46 32.36 -23.31 -4.23
N VAL A 47 32.12 -23.26 -2.92
CA VAL A 47 30.75 -23.10 -2.36
C VAL A 47 30.09 -21.81 -2.82
N ASP A 48 30.83 -20.69 -2.83
CA ASP A 48 30.25 -19.42 -3.25
C ASP A 48 29.86 -19.49 -4.74
N ALA A 49 30.71 -20.07 -5.59
CA ALA A 49 30.43 -20.31 -7.02
C ALA A 49 29.15 -21.16 -7.22
N PHE A 50 28.97 -22.22 -6.42
CA PHE A 50 27.73 -23.01 -6.41
C PHE A 50 26.50 -22.17 -6.04
N ILE A 51 26.57 -21.40 -4.96
CA ILE A 51 25.45 -20.54 -4.52
C ILE A 51 25.16 -19.46 -5.57
N ILE A 52 26.19 -18.94 -6.27
CA ILE A 52 26.00 -17.99 -7.37
C ILE A 52 25.21 -18.63 -8.50
N GLY A 53 25.60 -19.83 -8.95
CA GLY A 53 24.92 -20.50 -10.05
C GLY A 53 23.47 -20.87 -9.68
N GLU A 54 23.24 -21.34 -8.46
CA GLU A 54 21.88 -21.59 -7.95
C GLU A 54 21.00 -20.33 -7.90
N CYS A 55 21.57 -19.18 -7.51
CA CYS A 55 20.85 -17.90 -7.57
C CYS A 55 20.55 -17.45 -9.02
N SER A 56 21.34 -17.94 -9.97
CA SER A 56 21.35 -17.50 -11.37
C SER A 56 20.55 -18.41 -12.30
N ASN A 57 19.82 -19.39 -11.74
CA ASN A 57 18.95 -20.27 -12.50
C ASN A 57 17.92 -19.45 -13.30
N VAL A 58 17.93 -19.61 -14.63
CA VAL A 58 17.07 -18.87 -15.57
C VAL A 58 15.60 -19.19 -15.35
N GLU A 59 15.28 -20.44 -14.98
CA GLU A 59 13.91 -20.88 -14.78
C GLU A 59 13.30 -20.27 -13.51
N CYS A 60 14.10 -20.09 -12.46
CA CYS A 60 13.64 -19.65 -11.14
C CYS A 60 14.68 -18.76 -10.44
N PRO A 61 14.91 -17.52 -10.91
CA PRO A 61 15.94 -16.67 -10.33
C PRO A 61 15.61 -16.34 -8.87
N THR A 62 16.61 -16.37 -7.99
CA THR A 62 16.38 -16.07 -6.56
C THR A 62 17.67 -15.70 -5.84
N ARG A 63 17.55 -15.40 -4.55
CA ARG A 63 18.68 -15.41 -3.62
C ARG A 63 18.45 -16.48 -2.58
N PHE A 64 19.54 -17.11 -2.14
CA PHE A 64 19.49 -17.99 -0.99
C PHE A 64 19.99 -17.28 0.26
N HIS A 65 19.18 -17.25 1.31
CA HIS A 65 19.57 -16.75 2.63
C HIS A 65 19.84 -17.91 3.58
N ILE A 66 20.67 -17.66 4.60
CA ILE A 66 20.96 -18.65 5.63
C ILE A 66 19.81 -18.61 6.64
N GLU A 67 19.00 -19.66 6.68
CA GLU A 67 17.93 -19.82 7.67
C GLU A 67 18.49 -20.30 9.01
N ARG A 68 19.45 -21.24 8.95
CA ARG A 68 20.05 -21.86 10.13
C ARG A 68 21.54 -22.06 9.92
N GLY A 69 22.35 -21.58 10.87
CA GLY A 69 23.80 -21.78 10.88
C GLY A 69 24.27 -22.42 12.17
N ARG A 70 25.21 -23.37 12.08
CA ARG A 70 25.91 -23.96 13.23
C ARG A 70 27.40 -24.08 12.90
N LYS A 71 28.26 -23.80 13.87
CA LYS A 71 29.72 -23.97 13.75
C LYS A 71 30.25 -24.73 14.95
N ARG A 72 31.25 -25.58 14.72
CA ARG A 72 32.00 -26.28 15.77
C ARG A 72 33.47 -25.85 15.73
N PRO A 73 34.15 -25.72 16.88
CA PRO A 73 35.59 -25.50 16.90
C PRO A 73 36.33 -26.76 16.45
N LYS A 74 37.45 -26.58 15.74
CA LYS A 74 38.32 -27.69 15.33
C LYS A 74 38.94 -28.32 16.58
N GLY A 75 38.92 -29.66 16.67
CA GLY A 75 39.40 -30.41 17.83
C GLY A 75 38.35 -30.63 18.93
N SER A 76 37.10 -30.19 18.76
CA SER A 76 36.04 -30.37 19.76
C SER A 76 35.49 -31.80 19.89
N LEU A 77 35.68 -32.64 18.87
CA LEU A 77 35.17 -34.01 18.83
C LEU A 77 36.31 -35.01 19.05
N LYS A 78 36.14 -35.93 20.00
CA LYS A 78 37.08 -37.03 20.29
C LYS A 78 36.95 -38.17 19.29
N GLU A 79 35.72 -38.47 18.88
CA GLU A 79 35.37 -39.44 17.84
C GLU A 79 34.29 -38.81 16.95
N TYR A 80 34.38 -39.02 15.63
CA TYR A 80 33.44 -38.45 14.67
C TYR A 80 33.35 -39.30 13.40
N LYS A 81 32.17 -39.31 12.77
CA LYS A 81 31.95 -39.92 11.45
C LYS A 81 32.49 -39.01 10.34
N ASN A 82 32.78 -39.58 9.17
CA ASN A 82 33.35 -38.83 8.06
C ASN A 82 32.43 -37.72 7.52
N ASP A 83 31.11 -37.88 7.71
CA ASP A 83 30.12 -36.89 7.32
C ASP A 83 29.88 -35.80 8.38
N GLU A 84 30.45 -35.86 9.59
CA GLU A 84 30.23 -34.86 10.64
C GLU A 84 30.66 -33.45 10.20
N TYR A 85 29.98 -32.41 10.70
CA TYR A 85 30.19 -31.03 10.24
C TYR A 85 31.14 -30.23 11.13
N LEU A 86 32.05 -29.50 10.49
CA LEU A 86 32.74 -28.36 11.10
C LEU A 86 31.85 -27.10 11.04
N GLU A 87 31.18 -26.92 9.91
CA GLU A 87 30.23 -25.83 9.68
C GLU A 87 29.01 -26.35 8.92
N TYR A 88 27.82 -25.98 9.40
CA TYR A 88 26.54 -26.34 8.82
C TYR A 88 25.78 -25.06 8.51
N ARG A 89 25.28 -24.93 7.28
CA ARG A 89 24.40 -23.85 6.87
C ARG A 89 23.23 -24.39 6.06
N LEU A 90 22.01 -24.12 6.51
CA LEU A 90 20.79 -24.34 5.75
C LEU A 90 20.48 -23.07 4.96
N TYR A 91 20.47 -23.20 3.64
CA TYR A 91 20.13 -22.14 2.70
C TYR A 91 18.70 -22.31 2.21
N TRP A 92 17.93 -21.24 2.28
CA TRP A 92 16.55 -21.20 1.78
C TRP A 92 16.43 -20.18 0.66
N CYS A 93 15.62 -20.50 -0.34
CA CYS A 93 15.16 -19.50 -1.30
C CYS A 93 14.51 -18.31 -0.57
N SER A 94 14.79 -17.08 -1.01
CA SER A 94 14.27 -15.84 -0.40
C SER A 94 12.74 -15.71 -0.41
N PHE A 95 12.06 -16.58 -1.16
CA PHE A 95 10.60 -16.68 -1.22
C PHE A 95 10.01 -17.73 -0.26
N GLY A 96 10.84 -18.43 0.51
CA GLY A 96 10.45 -19.38 1.55
C GLY A 96 11.32 -19.26 2.80
N PRO A 97 11.07 -20.02 3.88
CA PRO A 97 9.91 -20.87 4.11
C PRO A 97 8.60 -20.07 4.24
N GLU A 98 7.48 -20.78 4.20
CA GLU A 98 6.21 -20.27 4.70
C GLU A 98 6.31 -20.10 6.22
N ASN A 99 6.17 -18.88 6.74
CA ASN A 99 6.11 -18.61 8.17
C ASN A 99 4.79 -19.13 8.77
N TYR A 100 4.61 -20.44 8.83
CA TYR A 100 3.78 -21.02 9.86
C TYR A 100 4.65 -21.10 11.12
N GLY A 101 4.54 -20.09 11.99
CA GLY A 101 4.74 -20.41 13.40
C GLY A 101 3.82 -21.57 13.74
N GLU A 102 4.34 -22.57 14.46
CA GLU A 102 3.56 -23.75 14.86
C GLU A 102 2.22 -23.33 15.47
N GLY A 103 1.11 -23.79 14.87
CA GLY A 103 -0.25 -23.55 15.33
C GLY A 103 -1.02 -22.49 14.53
N GLY A 104 -2.10 -22.91 13.87
CA GLY A 104 -3.03 -22.04 13.19
C GLY A 104 -3.57 -20.92 14.10
N GLY A 105 -3.62 -19.71 13.56
CA GLY A 105 -4.10 -18.50 14.23
C GLY A 105 -3.17 -17.32 13.99
N THR A 106 -3.75 -16.18 13.65
CA THR A 106 -3.07 -14.88 13.59
C THR A 106 -2.44 -14.60 14.95
N LEU A 107 -1.12 -14.77 15.07
CA LEU A 107 -0.43 -14.41 16.30
C LEU A 107 -0.40 -12.87 16.42
N PRO A 108 -0.85 -12.29 17.55
CA PRO A 108 -0.72 -10.87 17.79
C PRO A 108 0.77 -10.54 17.83
N SER A 109 1.13 -9.42 17.21
CA SER A 109 2.49 -8.91 17.13
C SER A 109 3.07 -8.72 18.54
N ARG A 110 3.69 -9.75 19.10
CA ARG A 110 4.59 -9.58 20.26
C ARG A 110 5.65 -8.59 19.82
N ARG A 111 5.85 -7.56 20.65
CA ARG A 111 6.82 -6.46 20.52
C ARG A 111 8.14 -6.92 19.89
N TYR A 112 8.20 -6.97 18.56
CA TYR A 112 9.44 -7.23 17.87
C TYR A 112 10.17 -5.89 17.87
N ARG A 113 11.13 -5.75 18.79
CA ARG A 113 12.24 -4.83 18.54
C ARG A 113 12.76 -5.24 17.16
N LEU A 114 12.67 -4.34 16.18
CA LEU A 114 13.38 -4.45 14.91
C LEU A 114 14.86 -4.62 15.25
N ASN A 115 15.29 -5.87 15.39
CA ASN A 115 16.70 -6.18 15.52
C ASN A 115 17.25 -6.01 14.11
N THR A 116 17.81 -4.84 13.84
CA THR A 116 18.39 -4.35 12.58
C THR A 116 19.58 -5.19 12.07
N ARG A 117 19.73 -6.44 12.54
CA ARG A 117 20.82 -7.35 12.19
C ARG A 117 20.43 -8.54 11.30
N ASN A 118 19.14 -8.87 11.15
CA ASN A 118 18.73 -9.94 10.23
C ASN A 118 18.35 -9.36 8.85
N ARG A 119 19.27 -9.52 7.90
CA ARG A 119 19.31 -8.86 6.58
C ARG A 119 18.47 -9.52 5.47
N ALA A 120 17.51 -10.43 5.74
CA ALA A 120 16.92 -11.23 4.66
C ALA A 120 15.39 -11.33 4.57
N ALA A 121 14.60 -11.16 5.64
CA ALA A 121 13.17 -11.44 5.55
C ALA A 121 12.33 -10.16 5.35
N ARG A 122 11.82 -9.93 4.14
CA ARG A 122 10.69 -9.01 3.89
C ARG A 122 9.37 -9.82 3.96
N PRO A 123 8.31 -9.34 4.64
CA PRO A 123 7.01 -10.01 4.69
C PRO A 123 6.29 -10.16 3.33
N GLN A 124 6.70 -9.39 2.31
CA GLN A 124 6.10 -9.39 0.98
C GLN A 124 6.73 -10.41 0.01
N SER A 125 7.91 -10.96 0.31
CA SER A 125 8.57 -11.97 -0.54
C SER A 125 8.23 -13.41 -0.12
N MET A 126 7.68 -13.64 1.06
CA MET A 126 7.42 -15.01 1.54
C MET A 126 6.16 -15.58 0.88
N ARG A 127 6.37 -16.33 -0.20
CA ARG A 127 5.36 -17.04 -1.02
C ARG A 127 5.31 -18.55 -0.74
N GLY A 128 6.03 -18.99 0.30
CA GLY A 128 6.04 -20.39 0.75
C GLY A 128 6.93 -21.31 -0.09
N CYS A 129 7.99 -20.79 -0.72
CA CYS A 129 8.90 -21.61 -1.53
C CYS A 129 9.52 -22.74 -0.70
N THR A 130 9.43 -23.98 -1.18
CA THR A 130 10.02 -25.15 -0.54
C THR A 130 11.48 -25.36 -0.92
N CYS A 131 12.02 -24.65 -1.92
CA CYS A 131 13.39 -24.81 -2.38
C CYS A 131 14.42 -24.45 -1.31
N ASN A 132 15.21 -25.44 -0.90
CA ASN A 132 16.26 -25.29 0.11
C ASN A 132 17.31 -26.40 0.00
N PHE A 133 18.54 -26.07 0.39
CA PHE A 133 19.67 -26.99 0.43
C PHE A 133 20.58 -26.70 1.62
N VAL A 134 21.41 -27.67 1.97
CA VAL A 134 22.37 -27.59 3.07
C VAL A 134 23.78 -27.60 2.51
N VAL A 135 24.62 -26.75 3.10
CA VAL A 135 26.07 -26.73 2.91
C VAL A 135 26.70 -27.23 4.20
N LYS A 136 27.31 -28.42 4.16
CA LYS A 136 27.95 -29.07 5.30
C LYS A 136 29.46 -29.16 5.05
N ARG A 137 30.24 -28.25 5.63
CA ARG A 137 31.71 -28.35 5.61
C ARG A 137 32.15 -29.47 6.52
N LEU A 138 32.88 -30.44 5.98
CA LEU A 138 33.21 -31.68 6.69
C LEU A 138 34.25 -31.44 7.80
N TYR A 139 34.05 -32.09 8.93
CA TYR A 139 34.95 -32.03 10.08
C TYR A 139 36.25 -32.81 9.82
N ALA A 140 36.12 -34.02 9.25
CA ALA A 140 37.24 -34.87 8.87
C ALA A 140 38.08 -34.29 7.72
N ARG A 141 37.41 -33.64 6.75
CA ARG A 141 38.01 -33.10 5.52
C ARG A 141 37.61 -31.62 5.31
N PRO A 142 38.20 -30.65 6.03
CA PRO A 142 37.75 -29.25 6.00
C PRO A 142 37.93 -28.52 4.67
N SER A 143 38.69 -29.08 3.73
CA SER A 143 38.79 -28.58 2.35
C SER A 143 37.59 -28.93 1.49
N LEU A 144 36.70 -29.81 1.96
CA LEU A 144 35.56 -30.32 1.21
C LEU A 144 34.23 -29.96 1.89
N VAL A 145 33.19 -29.92 1.07
CA VAL A 145 31.81 -29.64 1.46
C VAL A 145 30.89 -30.69 0.87
N LEU A 146 30.06 -31.25 1.74
CA LEU A 146 28.91 -32.04 1.35
C LEU A 146 27.71 -31.10 1.16
N LEU A 147 27.23 -31.02 -0.08
CA LEU A 147 25.96 -30.41 -0.42
C LEU A 147 24.84 -31.44 -0.24
N ILE A 148 23.74 -31.03 0.38
CA ILE A 148 22.55 -31.88 0.55
C ILE A 148 21.35 -31.10 0.06
N TYR A 149 20.72 -31.55 -1.02
CA TYR A 149 19.56 -30.87 -1.59
C TYR A 149 18.27 -31.49 -1.03
N ASN A 150 17.48 -30.69 -0.30
CA ASN A 150 16.24 -31.20 0.31
C ASN A 150 15.07 -31.15 -0.68
N GLU A 151 14.92 -30.05 -1.40
CA GLU A 151 13.93 -29.85 -2.45
C GLU A 151 14.48 -28.83 -3.43
N ARG A 152 14.57 -29.19 -4.71
CA ARG A 152 15.11 -28.35 -5.80
C ARG A 152 14.05 -27.51 -6.47
N ARG A 153 12.80 -27.97 -6.43
CA ARG A 153 11.70 -27.31 -7.13
C ARG A 153 11.29 -26.06 -6.38
N HIS A 154 11.18 -24.96 -7.11
CA HIS A 154 10.64 -23.70 -6.61
C HIS A 154 9.11 -23.75 -6.61
N VAL A 155 8.55 -24.56 -5.72
CA VAL A 155 7.10 -24.72 -5.54
C VAL A 155 6.66 -24.32 -4.14
N ASN A 156 5.37 -24.05 -3.95
CA ASN A 156 4.76 -23.93 -2.63
C ASN A 156 4.37 -25.32 -2.08
N LYS A 157 3.87 -25.38 -0.84
CA LYS A 157 3.40 -26.65 -0.23
C LYS A 157 2.28 -27.34 -1.02
N ALA A 158 1.53 -26.60 -1.82
CA ALA A 158 0.49 -27.14 -2.71
C ALA A 158 1.04 -27.62 -4.07
N GLY A 159 2.36 -27.55 -4.29
CA GLY A 159 3.01 -28.04 -5.51
C GLY A 159 3.01 -27.08 -6.69
N PHE A 160 2.50 -25.85 -6.52
CA PHE A 160 2.50 -24.83 -7.58
C PHE A 160 3.81 -24.04 -7.60
N VAL A 161 4.30 -23.71 -8.80
CA VAL A 161 5.50 -22.88 -8.99
C VAL A 161 5.34 -21.54 -8.28
N CYS A 162 6.30 -21.17 -7.42
CA CYS A 162 6.18 -19.99 -6.55
C CYS A 162 6.72 -18.69 -7.17
N HIS A 163 7.74 -18.81 -8.03
CA HIS A 163 8.33 -17.72 -8.82
C HIS A 163 9.01 -18.33 -10.07
N GLY A 164 9.21 -17.52 -11.11
CA GLY A 164 9.75 -17.97 -12.39
C GLY A 164 10.59 -16.90 -13.10
N PRO A 165 10.97 -17.09 -14.37
CA PRO A 165 11.90 -16.20 -15.09
C PRO A 165 11.34 -14.78 -15.28
N LEU A 166 10.01 -14.70 -15.37
CA LEU A 166 9.25 -13.48 -15.59
C LEU A 166 8.82 -12.80 -14.28
N ASP A 167 9.21 -13.36 -13.12
CA ASP A 167 8.85 -12.80 -11.83
C ASP A 167 9.70 -11.55 -11.53
N LYS A 168 9.04 -10.40 -11.46
CA LYS A 168 9.68 -9.10 -11.23
C LYS A 168 10.31 -8.97 -9.84
N ASP A 169 9.86 -9.80 -8.88
CA ASP A 169 10.45 -9.88 -7.55
C ASP A 169 11.63 -10.88 -7.52
N ALA A 170 11.77 -11.74 -8.52
CA ALA A 170 12.84 -12.72 -8.62
C ALA A 170 14.15 -12.01 -8.96
N ILE A 171 14.95 -11.78 -7.92
CA ILE A 171 16.19 -11.04 -8.02
C ILE A 171 17.25 -11.91 -8.72
N GLY A 172 17.39 -11.77 -10.03
CA GLY A 172 18.41 -12.46 -10.82
C GLY A 172 19.86 -11.96 -10.65
N PRO A 173 20.84 -12.58 -11.36
CA PRO A 173 22.29 -12.49 -11.13
C PRO A 173 22.88 -11.05 -11.08
N GLY A 174 22.28 -10.10 -11.80
CA GLY A 174 22.76 -8.71 -11.86
C GLY A 174 22.66 -7.92 -10.55
N ALA A 175 21.95 -8.43 -9.53
CA ALA A 175 21.72 -7.68 -8.29
C ALA A 175 22.80 -7.88 -7.21
N LYS A 176 23.76 -8.80 -7.37
CA LYS A 176 24.91 -8.93 -6.46
C LYS A 176 25.85 -7.71 -6.55
N LYS A 177 25.83 -6.99 -7.67
CA LYS A 177 26.70 -5.83 -7.91
C LYS A 177 26.09 -4.50 -7.44
N ILE A 178 24.85 -4.45 -6.98
CA ILE A 178 24.15 -3.21 -6.60
C ILE A 178 24.15 -3.06 -5.06
N PRO A 179 24.68 -1.96 -4.49
CA PRO A 179 24.58 -1.66 -3.06
C PRO A 179 23.12 -1.74 -2.61
N TYR A 180 22.87 -2.40 -1.47
CA TYR A 180 21.52 -2.48 -0.92
C TYR A 180 21.00 -1.09 -0.58
N VAL A 181 20.12 -0.57 -1.44
CA VAL A 181 19.39 0.68 -1.22
C VAL A 181 18.18 0.37 -0.34
N CYS A 182 18.02 1.08 0.79
CA CYS A 182 16.90 0.86 1.70
C CYS A 182 15.55 1.05 0.98
N SER A 183 14.49 0.39 1.48
CA SER A 183 13.16 0.38 0.84
C SER A 183 12.57 1.78 0.63
N GLU A 184 12.93 2.72 1.49
CA GLU A 184 12.50 4.11 1.41
C GLU A 184 13.05 4.80 0.16
N ILE A 185 14.35 4.65 -0.13
CA ILE A 185 14.98 5.25 -1.32
C ILE A 185 14.49 4.54 -2.60
N GLN A 186 14.27 3.22 -2.57
CA GLN A 186 13.70 2.50 -3.72
C GLN A 186 12.29 2.98 -4.04
N GLN A 187 11.43 3.11 -3.03
CA GLN A 187 10.07 3.63 -3.19
C GLN A 187 10.05 5.07 -3.68
N GLN A 188 10.95 5.91 -3.15
CA GLN A 188 11.13 7.28 -3.60
C GLN A 188 11.59 7.34 -5.07
N THR A 189 12.46 6.44 -5.50
CA THR A 189 12.96 6.39 -6.88
C THR A 189 11.86 5.96 -7.84
N MET A 190 11.13 4.91 -7.48
CA MET A 190 9.97 4.47 -8.25
C MET A 190 8.89 5.54 -8.30
N SER A 191 8.60 6.21 -7.18
CA SER A 191 7.59 7.28 -7.14
C SER A 191 7.98 8.44 -8.05
N MET A 192 9.24 8.89 -8.03
CA MET A 192 9.72 9.94 -8.92
C MET A 192 9.56 9.57 -10.41
N ILE A 193 9.84 8.31 -10.79
CA ILE A 193 9.62 7.82 -12.17
C ILE A 193 8.13 7.81 -12.52
N TYR A 194 7.27 7.35 -11.60
CA TYR A 194 5.81 7.38 -11.78
C TYR A 194 5.22 8.79 -11.81
N LEU A 195 5.92 9.79 -11.26
CA LEU A 195 5.54 11.20 -11.30
C LEU A 195 5.98 11.89 -12.60
N GLY A 196 6.59 11.16 -13.54
CA GLY A 196 7.11 11.74 -14.79
C GLY A 196 8.31 12.65 -14.59
N ILE A 197 8.99 12.58 -13.44
CA ILE A 197 10.21 13.35 -13.20
C ILE A 197 11.29 12.84 -14.16
N PRO A 198 12.03 13.73 -14.85
CA PRO A 198 13.10 13.33 -15.77
C PRO A 198 14.08 12.36 -15.11
N GLU A 199 14.47 11.32 -15.84
CA GLU A 199 15.33 10.23 -15.31
C GLU A 199 16.63 10.77 -14.69
N GLU A 200 17.15 11.88 -15.20
CA GLU A 200 18.32 12.61 -14.69
C GLU A 200 18.10 13.14 -13.26
N ASN A 201 16.94 13.75 -13.00
CA ASN A 201 16.57 14.28 -11.68
C ASN A 201 16.26 13.14 -10.68
N VAL A 202 15.64 12.07 -11.17
CA VAL A 202 15.41 10.84 -10.39
C VAL A 202 16.75 10.25 -9.95
N LEU A 203 17.70 10.18 -10.88
CA LEU A 203 19.03 9.66 -10.65
C LEU A 203 19.80 10.49 -9.63
N GLU A 204 19.78 11.82 -9.77
CA GLU A 204 20.42 12.74 -8.81
C GLU A 204 19.86 12.53 -7.39
N LYS A 205 18.54 12.49 -7.24
CA LYS A 205 17.88 12.26 -5.95
C LYS A 205 18.11 10.86 -5.39
N HIS A 206 18.19 9.85 -6.26
CA HIS A 206 18.54 8.49 -5.87
C HIS A 206 19.98 8.42 -5.33
N ILE A 207 20.92 9.08 -6.00
CA ILE A 207 22.33 9.18 -5.57
C ILE A 207 22.44 9.94 -4.24
N GLU A 208 21.75 11.09 -4.08
CA GLU A 208 21.69 11.81 -2.80
C GLU A 208 21.19 10.89 -1.67
N GLY A 209 20.13 10.14 -1.94
CA GLY A 209 19.58 9.14 -1.03
C GLY A 209 20.62 8.11 -0.63
N ILE A 210 21.31 7.50 -1.60
CA ILE A 210 22.32 6.46 -1.30
C ILE A 210 23.52 7.05 -0.55
N GLN A 211 24.00 8.23 -0.92
CA GLN A 211 25.14 8.90 -0.28
C GLN A 211 24.89 9.18 1.19
N ARG A 212 23.65 9.54 1.57
CA ARG A 212 23.27 9.75 2.97
C ARG A 212 23.41 8.51 3.85
N TYR A 213 23.30 7.30 3.29
CA TYR A 213 23.31 6.05 4.06
C TYR A 213 24.56 5.18 3.86
N CYS A 214 25.21 5.26 2.69
CA CYS A 214 26.30 4.37 2.28
C CYS A 214 27.63 5.11 2.04
N GLY A 215 27.68 6.44 2.19
CA GLY A 215 28.86 7.25 1.90
C GLY A 215 29.12 7.46 0.41
N SER A 216 30.21 8.16 0.07
CA SER A 216 30.56 8.55 -1.30
C SER A 216 31.53 7.55 -1.94
N ASP A 217 31.01 6.57 -2.69
CA ASP A 217 31.81 5.66 -3.53
C ASP A 217 31.49 5.90 -5.03
N PRO A 218 32.50 6.13 -5.89
CA PRO A 218 32.32 6.31 -7.34
C PRO A 218 31.58 5.16 -8.04
N LYS A 219 31.76 3.91 -7.60
CA LYS A 219 31.10 2.72 -8.20
C LYS A 219 29.59 2.74 -7.99
N VAL A 220 29.13 3.38 -6.92
CA VAL A 220 27.71 3.51 -6.55
C VAL A 220 26.95 4.39 -7.55
N LYS A 221 27.59 5.41 -8.13
CA LYS A 221 26.94 6.31 -9.10
C LYS A 221 26.56 5.60 -10.40
N THR A 222 27.46 4.77 -10.93
CA THR A 222 27.22 4.00 -12.16
C THR A 222 26.10 2.97 -11.97
N LEU A 223 26.06 2.32 -10.81
CA LEU A 223 25.04 1.33 -10.45
C LEU A 223 23.67 1.96 -10.17
N ALA A 224 23.66 3.16 -9.55
CA ALA A 224 22.46 3.97 -9.37
C ALA A 224 21.83 4.36 -10.71
N SER A 225 22.65 4.74 -11.71
CA SER A 225 22.19 5.06 -13.06
C SER A 225 21.52 3.88 -13.75
N GLN A 226 22.17 2.71 -13.70
CA GLN A 226 21.61 1.49 -14.28
C GLN A 226 20.31 1.05 -13.58
N TYR A 227 20.22 1.24 -12.26
CA TYR A 227 19.02 0.94 -11.50
C TYR A 227 17.83 1.84 -11.88
N VAL A 228 18.05 3.15 -11.96
CA VAL A 228 17.01 4.13 -12.36
C VAL A 228 16.53 3.87 -13.78
N GLN A 229 17.45 3.64 -14.73
CA GLN A 229 17.11 3.31 -16.12
C GLN A 229 16.32 1.98 -16.21
N LYS A 230 16.74 0.94 -15.49
CA LYS A 230 16.04 -0.35 -15.47
C LYS A 230 14.65 -0.23 -14.86
N LEU A 231 14.50 0.52 -13.77
CA LEU A 231 13.18 0.83 -13.19
C LEU A 231 12.31 1.63 -14.16
N GLY A 232 12.88 2.64 -14.83
CA GLY A 232 12.20 3.40 -15.87
C GLY A 232 11.66 2.51 -16.98
N MET A 233 12.47 1.56 -17.46
CA MET A 233 12.06 0.57 -18.45
C MET A 233 10.99 -0.40 -17.92
N ILE A 234 11.11 -0.91 -16.70
CA ILE A 234 10.11 -1.82 -16.11
C ILE A 234 8.77 -1.12 -15.95
N ILE A 235 8.77 0.13 -15.48
CA ILE A 235 7.56 0.95 -15.31
C ILE A 235 6.92 1.23 -16.67
N LYS A 236 7.71 1.65 -17.66
CA LYS A 236 7.25 1.84 -19.05
C LYS A 236 6.74 0.54 -19.69
N ARG A 237 7.23 -0.65 -19.31
CA ARG A 237 6.70 -1.94 -19.79
C ARG A 237 5.46 -2.41 -19.02
N SER A 238 5.33 -2.06 -17.73
CA SER A 238 4.17 -2.42 -16.92
C SER A 238 2.87 -1.73 -17.38
N THR A 239 2.97 -0.58 -18.06
CA THR A 239 1.84 0.05 -18.75
C THR A 239 1.40 -0.72 -20.01
N HIS A 240 2.26 -1.58 -20.57
CA HIS A 240 1.99 -2.40 -21.76
C HIS A 240 1.49 -3.82 -21.43
N GLU A 241 1.46 -4.22 -20.16
CA GLU A 241 0.94 -5.53 -19.69
C GLU A 241 -0.55 -5.50 -19.33
N LEU A 242 -1.21 -4.36 -19.50
CA LEU A 242 -2.62 -4.22 -19.24
C LEU A 242 -3.39 -4.89 -20.40
N ASP A 243 -4.30 -5.82 -20.07
CA ASP A 243 -5.10 -6.56 -21.05
C ASP A 243 -5.94 -5.58 -21.90
N LEU A 244 -6.37 -5.95 -23.10
CA LEU A 244 -7.28 -5.10 -23.86
C LEU A 244 -8.62 -4.93 -23.11
N ASP A 245 -9.02 -5.96 -22.36
CA ASP A 245 -10.14 -5.94 -21.44
C ASP A 245 -9.74 -5.45 -20.03
N ASP A 246 -10.35 -4.34 -19.64
CA ASP A 246 -10.21 -3.71 -18.34
C ASP A 246 -10.69 -4.63 -17.21
N GLU A 247 -11.72 -5.46 -17.44
CA GLU A 247 -12.25 -6.37 -16.42
C GLU A 247 -11.30 -7.55 -16.16
N ALA A 248 -10.79 -8.18 -17.21
CA ALA A 248 -9.76 -9.21 -17.11
C ALA A 248 -8.51 -8.70 -16.36
N SER A 249 -8.10 -7.46 -16.63
CA SER A 249 -6.96 -6.82 -15.95
C SER A 249 -7.19 -6.65 -14.44
N ILE A 250 -8.40 -6.21 -14.04
CA ILE A 250 -8.77 -6.07 -12.62
C ILE A 250 -8.78 -7.44 -11.93
N ARG A 251 -9.34 -8.48 -12.57
CA ARG A 251 -9.39 -9.85 -12.03
C ARG A 251 -8.00 -10.42 -11.78
N LEU A 252 -7.11 -10.32 -12.76
CA LEU A 252 -5.71 -10.75 -12.63
C LEU A 252 -4.98 -9.97 -11.53
N TRP A 253 -5.22 -8.66 -11.44
CA TRP A 253 -4.65 -7.84 -10.38
C TRP A 253 -5.19 -8.26 -9.01
N ALA A 254 -6.50 -8.52 -8.89
CA ALA A 254 -7.13 -8.89 -7.62
C ALA A 254 -6.56 -10.21 -7.08
N GLU A 255 -6.42 -11.21 -7.95
CA GLU A 255 -5.83 -12.50 -7.62
C GLU A 255 -4.39 -12.38 -7.11
N ARG A 256 -3.57 -11.52 -7.74
CA ARG A 256 -2.18 -11.27 -7.33
C ARG A 256 -2.07 -10.45 -6.05
N ASN A 257 -3.11 -9.68 -5.68
CA ASN A 257 -3.03 -8.67 -4.62
C ASN A 257 -4.02 -8.87 -3.47
N LYS A 258 -4.47 -10.11 -3.22
CA LYS A 258 -5.44 -10.46 -2.16
C LYS A 258 -5.15 -9.83 -0.80
N LYS A 259 -3.88 -9.71 -0.41
CA LYS A 259 -3.48 -9.07 0.88
C LYS A 259 -3.85 -7.58 0.97
N SER A 260 -3.92 -6.87 -0.15
CA SER A 260 -4.25 -5.44 -0.21
C SER A 260 -5.73 -5.17 -0.46
N ILE A 261 -6.56 -6.22 -0.49
CA ILE A 261 -7.98 -6.15 -0.83
C ILE A 261 -8.77 -6.56 0.39
N PHE A 262 -9.71 -5.72 0.82
CA PHE A 262 -10.61 -6.04 1.93
C PHE A 262 -11.98 -6.53 1.44
N PHE A 263 -12.34 -6.22 0.20
CA PHE A 263 -13.55 -6.70 -0.45
C PHE A 263 -13.35 -6.72 -1.96
N TYR A 264 -13.77 -7.80 -2.62
CA TYR A 264 -13.79 -7.89 -4.08
C TYR A 264 -15.03 -8.65 -4.53
N ARG A 265 -15.76 -8.04 -5.46
CA ARG A 265 -16.84 -8.66 -6.22
C ARG A 265 -16.64 -8.28 -7.68
N ASP A 266 -16.55 -9.28 -8.53
CA ASP A 266 -16.38 -9.12 -9.97
C ASP A 266 -17.67 -8.61 -10.63
N THR A 267 -17.59 -8.08 -11.85
CA THR A 267 -18.80 -7.73 -12.61
C THR A 267 -19.51 -9.03 -13.02
N SER A 268 -20.83 -9.07 -12.90
CA SER A 268 -21.67 -10.07 -13.56
C SER A 268 -22.92 -9.40 -14.15
N GLU A 269 -23.74 -10.12 -14.92
CA GLU A 269 -24.96 -9.56 -15.53
C GLU A 269 -25.89 -8.89 -14.50
N ASN A 270 -25.89 -9.38 -13.25
CA ASN A 270 -26.78 -8.92 -12.19
C ASN A 270 -26.08 -8.17 -11.05
N GLU A 271 -24.74 -8.16 -11.01
CA GLU A 271 -24.00 -7.56 -9.90
C GLU A 271 -22.92 -6.56 -10.37
N PRO A 272 -22.89 -5.35 -9.77
CA PRO A 272 -21.88 -4.35 -10.11
C PRO A 272 -20.51 -4.70 -9.51
N LEU A 273 -19.44 -4.37 -10.24
CA LEU A 273 -18.06 -4.43 -9.74
C LEU A 273 -17.91 -3.62 -8.45
N ILE A 274 -17.31 -4.25 -7.42
CA ILE A 274 -16.89 -3.58 -6.19
C ILE A 274 -15.49 -4.04 -5.84
N LEU A 275 -14.53 -3.11 -5.86
CA LEU A 275 -13.16 -3.36 -5.43
C LEU A 275 -12.79 -2.45 -4.27
N GLY A 276 -12.66 -3.04 -3.08
CA GLY A 276 -12.20 -2.40 -1.85
C GLY A 276 -10.72 -2.68 -1.62
N ILE A 277 -9.89 -1.64 -1.72
CA ILE A 277 -8.44 -1.68 -1.53
C ILE A 277 -8.09 -1.08 -0.16
N GLN A 278 -7.35 -1.85 0.63
CA GLN A 278 -6.70 -1.41 1.85
C GLN A 278 -5.39 -2.18 2.02
N THR A 279 -4.28 -1.51 1.78
CA THR A 279 -2.94 -2.04 2.06
C THR A 279 -2.70 -2.16 3.56
N GLU A 280 -1.69 -2.92 3.95
CA GLU A 280 -1.33 -3.04 5.38
C GLU A 280 -1.01 -1.69 6.01
N TRP A 281 -0.29 -0.81 5.29
CA TRP A 281 -0.02 0.54 5.79
C TRP A 281 -1.30 1.33 6.06
N GLN A 282 -2.28 1.26 5.16
CA GLN A 282 -3.57 1.93 5.27
C GLN A 282 -4.39 1.39 6.44
N LEU A 283 -4.41 0.07 6.64
CA LEU A 283 -5.02 -0.58 7.81
C LEU A 283 -4.42 -0.07 9.11
N GLN A 284 -3.08 0.01 9.19
CA GLN A 284 -2.39 0.53 10.37
C GLN A 284 -2.71 2.01 10.62
N GLN A 285 -2.82 2.84 9.57
CA GLN A 285 -3.23 4.24 9.72
C GLN A 285 -4.68 4.35 10.21
N MET A 286 -5.59 3.51 9.70
CA MET A 286 -6.99 3.46 10.15
C MET A 286 -7.10 3.06 11.62
N ILE A 287 -6.32 2.07 12.06
CA ILE A 287 -6.29 1.64 13.46
C ILE A 287 -5.73 2.77 14.35
N ARG A 288 -4.63 3.38 13.93
CA ARG A 288 -3.92 4.39 14.74
C ARG A 288 -4.66 5.71 14.84
N PHE A 289 -5.15 6.21 13.71
CA PHE A 289 -5.66 7.58 13.59
C PHE A 289 -7.18 7.64 13.42
N GLY A 290 -7.83 6.53 13.07
CA GLY A 290 -9.30 6.45 12.99
C GLY A 290 -9.97 6.00 14.31
N HIS A 291 -9.23 5.39 15.24
CA HIS A 291 -9.82 4.95 16.51
C HIS A 291 -10.23 6.15 17.38
N ARG A 292 -11.50 6.18 17.78
CA ARG A 292 -12.13 7.28 18.53
C ARG A 292 -11.93 8.63 17.84
N ASN A 293 -11.88 8.60 16.51
CA ASN A 293 -11.66 9.78 15.71
C ASN A 293 -12.60 9.83 14.50
N ILE A 294 -12.55 10.94 13.75
CA ILE A 294 -13.34 11.16 12.55
C ILE A 294 -12.70 10.48 11.33
N ILE A 295 -13.55 9.89 10.49
CA ILE A 295 -13.18 9.38 9.17
C ILE A 295 -13.86 10.24 8.11
N ALA A 296 -13.10 10.77 7.16
CA ALA A 296 -13.67 11.48 6.03
C ALA A 296 -13.92 10.50 4.88
N ALA A 297 -15.11 10.59 4.28
CA ALA A 297 -15.50 9.82 3.11
C ALA A 297 -15.89 10.75 1.97
N ASP A 298 -15.23 10.60 0.82
CA ASP A 298 -15.60 11.27 -0.43
C ASP A 298 -15.80 10.24 -1.53
N SER A 299 -17.02 10.17 -2.04
CA SER A 299 -17.44 9.33 -3.17
C SER A 299 -17.78 10.10 -4.44
N THR A 300 -17.58 11.41 -4.44
CA THR A 300 -17.86 12.26 -5.61
C THR A 300 -16.76 12.18 -6.65
N PHE A 301 -15.62 11.58 -6.30
CA PHE A 301 -14.45 11.53 -7.14
C PHE A 301 -14.71 10.74 -8.43
N GLY A 302 -14.62 11.46 -9.55
CA GLY A 302 -14.67 10.84 -10.88
C GLY A 302 -16.06 10.43 -11.36
N ILE A 303 -17.15 10.76 -10.65
CA ILE A 303 -18.53 10.38 -11.04
C ILE A 303 -18.86 10.68 -12.52
N LYS A 304 -18.36 11.81 -13.06
CA LYS A 304 -18.63 12.24 -14.44
C LYS A 304 -17.52 11.91 -15.44
N ARG A 305 -16.37 11.39 -14.99
CA ARG A 305 -15.13 11.31 -15.79
C ARG A 305 -14.50 9.93 -15.81
N LEU A 306 -14.81 9.07 -14.84
CA LEU A 306 -14.19 7.76 -14.69
C LEU A 306 -15.21 6.67 -15.02
N LYS A 307 -14.73 5.58 -15.63
CA LYS A 307 -15.55 4.40 -15.92
C LYS A 307 -16.23 3.87 -14.66
N TYR A 308 -15.51 3.80 -13.53
CA TYR A 308 -16.06 3.50 -12.21
C TYR A 308 -15.65 4.60 -11.22
N PRO A 309 -16.59 5.28 -10.54
CA PRO A 309 -16.30 6.26 -9.50
C PRO A 309 -15.34 5.72 -8.42
N LEU A 310 -14.61 6.63 -7.78
CA LEU A 310 -13.73 6.32 -6.65
C LEU A 310 -14.35 6.87 -5.37
N CYS A 311 -14.57 6.01 -4.39
CA CYS A 311 -14.78 6.42 -3.01
C CYS A 311 -13.46 6.32 -2.25
N THR A 312 -13.13 7.36 -1.50
CA THR A 312 -11.90 7.46 -0.72
C THR A 312 -12.27 7.65 0.75
N LEU A 313 -11.63 6.86 1.61
CA LEU A 313 -11.71 7.05 3.06
C LEU A 313 -10.38 7.61 3.55
N LEU A 314 -10.44 8.67 4.33
CA LEU A 314 -9.30 9.39 4.87
C LEU A 314 -9.40 9.48 6.40
N VAL A 315 -8.26 9.44 7.08
CA VAL A 315 -8.11 9.79 8.50
C VAL A 315 -7.11 10.94 8.64
N PHE A 316 -7.05 11.57 9.80
CA PHE A 316 -6.15 12.69 10.06
C PHE A 316 -5.05 12.27 11.03
N ASP A 317 -3.80 12.50 10.66
CA ASP A 317 -2.69 12.29 11.58
C ASP A 317 -2.65 13.36 12.69
N SER A 318 -1.70 13.25 13.62
CA SER A 318 -1.55 14.22 14.71
C SER A 318 -1.15 15.64 14.25
N ARG A 319 -0.87 15.84 12.97
CA ARG A 319 -0.57 17.13 12.33
C ARG A 319 -1.68 17.55 11.37
N GLU A 320 -2.84 16.90 11.44
CA GLU A 320 -4.02 17.16 10.60
C GLU A 320 -3.82 16.87 9.10
N HIS A 321 -2.80 16.09 8.73
CA HIS A 321 -2.66 15.63 7.36
C HIS A 321 -3.68 14.55 7.05
N ALA A 322 -4.36 14.67 5.90
CA ALA A 322 -5.24 13.63 5.39
C ALA A 322 -4.43 12.42 4.90
N LEU A 323 -4.65 11.27 5.51
CA LEU A 323 -4.06 9.98 5.16
C LEU A 323 -5.13 9.08 4.52
N PRO A 324 -4.91 8.55 3.30
CA PRO A 324 -5.85 7.62 2.71
C PRO A 324 -5.79 6.26 3.40
N VAL A 325 -6.93 5.78 3.91
CA VAL A 325 -7.04 4.51 4.66
C VAL A 325 -7.81 3.42 3.92
N ALA A 326 -8.57 3.80 2.90
CA ALA A 326 -9.17 2.84 1.97
C ALA A 326 -9.56 3.53 0.67
N TRP A 327 -9.63 2.74 -0.39
CA TRP A 327 -10.21 3.13 -1.68
C TRP A 327 -11.23 2.11 -2.12
N ILE A 328 -12.36 2.57 -2.64
CA ILE A 328 -13.44 1.73 -3.12
C ILE A 328 -13.75 2.16 -4.55
N ILE A 329 -13.57 1.25 -5.50
CA ILE A 329 -13.91 1.45 -6.90
C ILE A 329 -15.20 0.69 -7.16
N THR A 330 -16.28 1.42 -7.43
CA THR A 330 -17.60 0.84 -7.68
C THR A 330 -18.48 1.80 -8.47
N ARG A 331 -19.38 1.25 -9.28
CA ARG A 331 -20.49 1.99 -9.91
C ARG A 331 -21.75 2.00 -9.06
N SER A 332 -21.83 1.13 -8.07
CA SER A 332 -23.03 1.00 -7.25
C SER A 332 -23.05 2.05 -6.15
N ILE A 333 -24.19 2.74 -6.07
CA ILE A 333 -24.57 3.58 -4.94
C ILE A 333 -25.73 2.96 -4.15
N ALA A 334 -26.07 1.70 -4.43
CA ALA A 334 -27.16 0.99 -3.76
C ALA A 334 -26.79 0.73 -2.28
N LYS A 335 -27.74 0.98 -1.37
CA LYS A 335 -27.57 0.73 0.07
C LYS A 335 -26.96 -0.65 0.40
N PRO A 336 -27.44 -1.78 -0.14
CA PRO A 336 -26.86 -3.09 0.20
C PRO A 336 -25.40 -3.24 -0.20
N ASP A 337 -25.02 -2.69 -1.37
CA ASP A 337 -23.63 -2.72 -1.83
C ASP A 337 -22.73 -1.82 -0.97
N VAL A 338 -23.23 -0.67 -0.54
CA VAL A 338 -22.48 0.19 0.38
C VAL A 338 -22.30 -0.49 1.74
N ALA A 339 -23.36 -1.10 2.27
CA ALA A 339 -23.32 -1.79 3.55
C ALA A 339 -22.35 -2.98 3.54
N ILE A 340 -22.30 -3.77 2.47
CA ILE A 340 -21.47 -4.98 2.44
C ILE A 340 -19.97 -4.66 2.47
N TRP A 341 -19.50 -3.68 1.70
CA TRP A 341 -18.08 -3.32 1.72
C TRP A 341 -17.72 -2.55 2.99
N MET A 342 -18.63 -1.72 3.54
CA MET A 342 -18.40 -1.04 4.82
C MET A 342 -18.26 -2.05 5.97
N LYS A 343 -19.11 -3.07 6.00
CA LYS A 343 -19.03 -4.15 6.97
C LYS A 343 -17.72 -4.91 6.83
N SER A 344 -17.35 -5.28 5.61
CA SER A 344 -16.09 -5.98 5.33
C SER A 344 -14.85 -5.17 5.75
N LEU A 345 -14.87 -3.85 5.54
CA LEU A 345 -13.83 -2.95 6.02
C LEU A 345 -13.75 -2.93 7.55
N LEU A 346 -14.89 -2.80 8.23
CA LEU A 346 -14.95 -2.78 9.69
C LEU A 346 -14.49 -4.11 10.29
N ASP A 347 -14.92 -5.24 9.72
CA ASP A 347 -14.53 -6.58 10.14
C ASP A 347 -13.02 -6.77 10.00
N ARG A 348 -12.43 -6.29 8.89
CA ARG A 348 -10.96 -6.29 8.71
C ARG A 348 -10.25 -5.49 9.78
N VAL A 349 -10.72 -4.29 10.11
CA VAL A 349 -10.11 -3.46 11.18
C VAL A 349 -10.26 -4.12 12.55
N ARG A 350 -11.44 -4.67 12.85
CA ARG A 350 -11.75 -5.35 14.11
C ARG A 350 -11.02 -6.68 14.29
N SER A 351 -10.64 -7.34 13.19
CA SER A 351 -9.79 -8.54 13.24
C SER A 351 -8.41 -8.24 13.84
N VAL A 352 -7.93 -7.00 13.73
CA VAL A 352 -6.65 -6.55 14.30
C VAL A 352 -6.86 -5.85 15.65
N ASN A 353 -7.91 -5.04 15.78
CA ASN A 353 -8.26 -4.35 17.02
C ASN A 353 -9.77 -4.44 17.29
N SER A 354 -10.18 -5.39 18.12
CA SER A 354 -11.59 -5.63 18.45
C SER A 354 -12.29 -4.44 19.11
N GLY A 355 -11.54 -3.60 19.84
CA GLY A 355 -12.06 -2.39 20.47
C GLY A 355 -12.18 -1.19 19.53
N TRP A 356 -11.81 -1.34 18.26
CA TRP A 356 -11.82 -0.24 17.31
C TRP A 356 -13.25 0.27 17.05
N LYS A 357 -13.38 1.60 17.10
CA LYS A 357 -14.62 2.36 16.92
C LYS A 357 -14.26 3.74 16.36
N ALA A 358 -15.02 4.24 15.39
CA ALA A 358 -14.95 5.61 14.91
C ALA A 358 -15.82 6.53 15.77
N SER A 359 -15.39 7.77 15.99
CA SER A 359 -16.19 8.78 16.70
C SER A 359 -17.20 9.49 15.81
N GLY A 360 -16.99 9.46 14.48
CA GLY A 360 -17.93 9.99 13.50
C GLY A 360 -17.39 9.90 12.08
N PHE A 361 -18.24 10.17 11.10
CA PHE A 361 -17.87 10.28 9.69
C PHE A 361 -18.13 11.68 9.17
N LEU A 362 -17.24 12.19 8.31
CA LEU A 362 -17.43 13.41 7.54
C LEU A 362 -17.70 13.05 6.08
N ILE A 363 -18.82 13.49 5.51
CA ILE A 363 -19.24 13.13 4.15
C ILE A 363 -19.47 14.36 3.26
N ASP A 364 -19.12 14.25 1.97
CA ASP A 364 -19.19 15.38 1.03
C ASP A 364 -20.44 15.44 0.15
N ASP A 365 -20.94 14.36 -0.48
CA ASP A 365 -22.24 14.39 -1.20
C ASP A 365 -22.86 13.00 -1.46
N ALA A 366 -23.21 12.26 -0.40
CA ALA A 366 -23.84 10.95 -0.56
C ALA A 366 -24.90 10.66 0.51
N ALA A 367 -26.17 11.02 0.24
CA ALA A 367 -27.31 10.57 1.06
C ALA A 367 -27.33 9.02 1.17
N ALA A 368 -26.91 8.33 0.11
CA ALA A 368 -26.81 6.87 0.04
C ALA A 368 -25.82 6.24 1.04
N GLN A 369 -24.89 7.01 1.63
CA GLN A 369 -23.91 6.50 2.58
C GLN A 369 -24.30 6.73 4.04
N ILE A 370 -25.26 7.62 4.33
CA ILE A 370 -25.61 8.00 5.71
C ILE A 370 -26.09 6.79 6.50
N GLU A 371 -27.10 6.08 5.98
CA GLU A 371 -27.69 4.93 6.66
C GLU A 371 -26.70 3.75 6.79
N PRO A 372 -25.99 3.31 5.73
CA PRO A 372 -24.94 2.29 5.86
C PRO A 372 -23.87 2.61 6.91
N ILE A 373 -23.43 3.87 7.01
CA ILE A 373 -22.43 4.27 8.01
C ILE A 373 -23.02 4.14 9.42
N ARG A 374 -24.23 4.63 9.64
CA ARG A 374 -24.91 4.56 10.95
C ARG A 374 -25.14 3.12 11.39
N GLU A 375 -25.62 2.27 10.49
CA GLU A 375 -25.87 0.85 10.76
C GLU A 375 -24.57 0.08 11.05
N THR A 376 -23.50 0.36 10.29
CA THR A 376 -22.25 -0.41 10.38
C THR A 376 -21.33 0.06 11.50
N PHE A 377 -21.10 1.38 11.60
CA PHE A 377 -20.12 1.95 12.52
C PHE A 377 -20.75 2.48 13.81
N SER A 378 -22.09 2.61 13.86
CA SER A 378 -22.83 3.11 15.02
C SER A 378 -22.28 4.44 15.53
N CYS A 379 -22.06 5.37 14.60
CA CYS A 379 -21.48 6.68 14.88
C CYS A 379 -22.22 7.81 14.13
N PRO A 380 -22.09 9.07 14.58
CA PRO A 380 -22.67 10.23 13.91
C PRO A 380 -22.07 10.44 12.51
N VAL A 381 -22.89 10.98 11.61
CA VAL A 381 -22.48 11.36 10.25
C VAL A 381 -22.67 12.86 10.09
N LEU A 382 -21.60 13.54 9.69
CA LEU A 382 -21.50 14.98 9.56
C LEU A 382 -21.27 15.37 8.11
N PHE A 383 -21.85 16.49 7.70
CA PHE A 383 -21.50 17.12 6.43
C PHE A 383 -20.22 17.93 6.59
N SER A 384 -19.33 17.87 5.59
CA SER A 384 -18.14 18.74 5.56
C SER A 384 -18.56 20.21 5.62
N LEU A 385 -17.85 21.02 6.41
CA LEU A 385 -18.12 22.46 6.52
C LEU A 385 -18.09 23.14 5.14
N TRP A 386 -17.15 22.71 4.28
CA TRP A 386 -17.09 23.18 2.90
C TRP A 386 -18.38 22.89 2.13
N ARG A 387 -18.94 21.68 2.22
CA ARG A 387 -20.19 21.33 1.54
C ARG A 387 -21.34 22.18 2.04
N VAL A 388 -21.48 22.33 3.36
CA VAL A 388 -22.53 23.15 3.98
C VAL A 388 -22.48 24.57 3.42
N ARG A 389 -21.30 25.22 3.49
CA ARG A 389 -21.08 26.57 2.96
C ARG A 389 -21.35 26.66 1.45
N ARG A 390 -20.91 25.67 0.67
CA ARG A 390 -21.12 25.62 -0.78
C ARG A 390 -22.60 25.45 -1.14
N SER A 391 -23.34 24.67 -0.35
CA SER A 391 -24.78 24.47 -0.53
C SER A 391 -25.55 25.76 -0.24
N TRP A 392 -25.24 26.42 0.88
CA TRP A 392 -25.80 27.72 1.21
C TRP A 392 -25.51 28.75 0.12
N LEU A 393 -24.25 28.92 -0.26
CA LEU A 393 -23.86 29.89 -1.29
C LEU A 393 -24.59 29.66 -2.62
N ARG A 394 -24.68 28.40 -3.08
CA ARG A 394 -25.42 28.07 -4.31
C ARG A 394 -26.89 28.47 -4.22
N HIS A 395 -27.53 28.25 -3.07
CA HIS A 395 -28.94 28.59 -2.90
C HIS A 395 -29.16 30.07 -2.68
N ILE A 396 -28.28 30.77 -1.96
CA ILE A 396 -28.29 32.23 -1.80
C ILE A 396 -28.21 32.90 -3.18
N VAL A 397 -27.22 32.53 -4.00
CA VAL A 397 -27.05 33.10 -5.36
C VAL A 397 -28.24 32.80 -6.27
N LYS A 398 -28.86 31.62 -6.12
CA LYS A 398 -30.00 31.21 -6.97
C LYS A 398 -31.33 31.84 -6.53
N LYS A 399 -31.51 32.07 -5.23
CA LYS A 399 -32.82 32.42 -4.62
C LYS A 399 -32.93 33.88 -4.20
N CYS A 400 -31.81 34.55 -3.92
CA CYS A 400 -31.76 35.97 -3.61
C CYS A 400 -31.23 36.75 -4.82
N THR A 401 -31.85 37.87 -5.18
CA THR A 401 -31.46 38.67 -6.37
C THR A 401 -30.44 39.77 -6.04
N ASN A 402 -30.52 40.35 -4.84
CA ASN A 402 -29.65 41.46 -4.43
C ASN A 402 -28.28 40.95 -3.91
N ILE A 403 -27.19 41.40 -4.55
CA ILE A 403 -25.81 41.00 -4.21
C ILE A 403 -25.40 41.39 -2.79
N GLU A 404 -25.82 42.54 -2.28
CA GLU A 404 -25.45 42.97 -0.92
C GLU A 404 -26.18 42.13 0.12
N VAL A 405 -27.45 41.80 -0.13
CA VAL A 405 -28.21 40.86 0.71
C VAL A 405 -27.61 39.46 0.67
N GLN A 406 -27.21 38.98 -0.52
CA GLN A 406 -26.51 37.69 -0.66
C GLN A 406 -25.24 37.64 0.20
N ARG A 407 -24.44 38.72 0.19
CA ARG A 407 -23.20 38.83 0.97
C ARG A 407 -23.48 38.83 2.47
N GLU A 408 -24.46 39.61 2.92
CA GLU A 408 -24.74 39.73 4.35
C GLU A 408 -25.34 38.44 4.93
N ILE A 409 -26.24 37.75 4.20
CA ILE A 409 -26.74 36.42 4.59
C ILE A 409 -25.57 35.44 4.75
N PHE A 410 -24.69 35.37 3.75
CA PHE A 410 -23.57 34.43 3.80
C PHE A 410 -22.58 34.76 4.92
N LYS A 411 -22.38 36.05 5.21
CA LYS A 411 -21.56 36.53 6.32
C LYS A 411 -22.18 36.16 7.68
N ARG A 412 -23.48 36.39 7.87
CA ARG A 412 -24.18 36.00 9.11
C ARG A 412 -24.15 34.49 9.35
N LEU A 413 -24.42 33.69 8.32
CA LEU A 413 -24.26 32.23 8.40
C LEU A 413 -22.84 31.82 8.79
N GLY A 414 -21.83 32.52 8.27
CA GLY A 414 -20.44 32.32 8.69
C GLY A 414 -20.24 32.62 10.17
N GLN A 415 -20.71 33.77 10.64
CA GLN A 415 -20.60 34.16 12.05
C GLN A 415 -21.29 33.17 12.98
N ILE A 416 -22.44 32.63 12.61
CA ILE A 416 -23.13 31.59 13.40
C ILE A 416 -22.25 30.35 13.54
N VAL A 417 -21.67 29.88 12.44
CA VAL A 417 -20.81 28.70 12.44
C VAL A 417 -19.53 28.91 13.25
N TYR A 418 -18.85 30.06 13.14
CA TYR A 418 -17.62 30.31 13.90
C TYR A 418 -17.87 30.77 15.34
N GLY A 419 -19.07 31.29 15.62
CA GLY A 419 -19.49 31.74 16.95
C GLY A 419 -19.70 30.60 17.95
N ILE A 420 -19.79 29.34 17.48
CA ILE A 420 -20.01 28.17 18.34
C ILE A 420 -18.88 27.91 19.35
N TRP A 421 -17.66 28.36 19.03
CA TRP A 421 -16.51 28.29 19.94
C TRP A 421 -16.44 29.49 20.91
N GLY A 422 -17.24 30.55 20.67
CA GLY A 422 -17.28 31.77 21.46
C GLY A 422 -18.42 31.84 22.49
N GLY A 423 -19.14 30.73 22.72
CA GLY A 423 -20.27 30.70 23.67
C GLY A 423 -21.53 31.43 23.19
N MET A 424 -21.64 31.70 21.89
CA MET A 424 -22.82 32.32 21.28
C MET A 424 -24.07 31.44 21.48
N ASP A 425 -25.19 32.07 21.82
CA ASP A 425 -26.49 31.38 21.83
C ASP A 425 -26.94 31.12 20.39
N LEU A 426 -26.95 29.85 20.01
CA LEU A 426 -27.29 29.37 18.68
C LEU A 426 -28.75 29.62 18.33
N ALA A 427 -29.66 29.48 19.29
CA ALA A 427 -31.09 29.65 19.06
C ALA A 427 -31.38 31.11 18.73
N VAL A 428 -30.84 32.02 19.55
CA VAL A 428 -30.97 33.47 19.33
C VAL A 428 -30.37 33.89 18.00
N ALA A 429 -29.16 33.44 17.66
CA ALA A 429 -28.50 33.83 16.42
C ALA A 429 -29.21 33.28 15.16
N LEU A 430 -29.87 32.12 15.25
CA LEU A 430 -30.68 31.57 14.16
C LEU A 430 -32.02 32.32 14.03
N GLU A 431 -32.65 32.68 15.14
CA GLU A 431 -33.87 33.51 15.12
C GLU A 431 -33.60 34.89 14.54
N GLU A 432 -32.51 35.56 14.95
CA GLU A 432 -32.07 36.83 14.37
C GLU A 432 -31.87 36.72 12.85
N LEU A 433 -31.19 35.66 12.37
CA LEU A 433 -31.01 35.43 10.94
C LEU A 433 -32.36 35.29 10.19
N LEU A 434 -33.34 34.60 10.78
CA LEU A 434 -34.65 34.41 10.17
C LEU A 434 -35.49 35.70 10.14
N LEU A 435 -35.28 36.59 11.12
CA LEU A 435 -35.96 37.88 11.23
C LEU A 435 -35.32 38.93 10.31
N ASP A 436 -34.00 39.07 10.34
CA ASP A 436 -33.23 40.07 9.59
C ASP A 436 -33.44 39.98 8.06
N PHE A 437 -33.73 38.77 7.57
CA PHE A 437 -33.84 38.47 6.14
C PHE A 437 -35.18 37.81 5.79
N VAL A 438 -36.24 38.12 6.54
CA VAL A 438 -37.59 37.58 6.35
C VAL A 438 -38.15 37.87 4.95
N ASP A 439 -37.71 38.97 4.33
CA ASP A 439 -38.03 39.40 2.97
C ASP A 439 -37.46 38.47 1.88
N GLN A 440 -36.38 37.73 2.20
CA GLN A 440 -35.76 36.74 1.32
C GLN A 440 -36.47 35.37 1.40
N THR A 441 -37.80 35.42 1.21
CA THR A 441 -38.75 34.31 1.41
C THR A 441 -38.32 32.99 0.78
N SER A 442 -37.82 33.02 -0.46
CA SER A 442 -37.44 31.83 -1.23
C SER A 442 -36.21 31.11 -0.65
N PHE A 443 -35.25 31.84 -0.09
CA PHE A 443 -34.07 31.31 0.59
C PHE A 443 -34.42 30.88 2.00
N MET A 444 -35.19 31.68 2.73
CA MET A 444 -35.59 31.36 4.10
C MET A 444 -36.44 30.09 4.18
N GLN A 445 -37.36 29.89 3.23
CA GLN A 445 -38.09 28.64 3.13
C GLN A 445 -37.15 27.44 2.93
N TYR A 446 -36.19 27.56 2.00
CA TYR A 446 -35.18 26.53 1.80
C TYR A 446 -34.36 26.25 3.07
N PHE A 447 -33.92 27.30 3.77
CA PHE A 447 -33.10 27.16 4.97
C PHE A 447 -33.88 26.50 6.10
N ARG A 448 -35.15 26.90 6.30
CA ARG A 448 -36.07 26.29 7.26
C ARG A 448 -36.28 24.81 6.98
N ASP A 449 -36.59 24.44 5.75
CA ASP A 449 -36.91 23.05 5.40
C ASP A 449 -35.66 22.16 5.39
N SER A 450 -34.53 22.67 4.90
CA SER A 450 -33.36 21.85 4.62
C SER A 450 -32.31 21.84 5.72
N TRP A 451 -32.18 22.91 6.50
CA TRP A 451 -31.06 23.09 7.44
C TRP A 451 -31.48 23.25 8.88
N LEU A 452 -32.56 23.97 9.19
CA LEU A 452 -33.02 24.16 10.58
C LEU A 452 -33.13 22.84 11.37
N PRO A 453 -33.70 21.73 10.83
CA PRO A 453 -33.87 20.49 11.58
C PRO A 453 -32.56 19.78 11.94
N LYS A 454 -31.45 20.15 11.29
CA LYS A 454 -30.16 19.45 11.43
C LYS A 454 -29.00 20.35 11.82
N ILE A 455 -29.16 21.68 11.78
CA ILE A 455 -28.07 22.63 11.97
C ILE A 455 -27.57 22.65 13.41
N GLU A 456 -28.46 22.61 14.40
CA GLU A 456 -28.09 22.58 15.82
C GLU A 456 -27.30 21.32 16.15
N MET A 457 -27.85 20.14 15.79
CA MET A 457 -27.17 18.86 15.97
C MET A 457 -25.79 18.86 15.28
N TRP A 458 -25.71 19.38 14.05
CA TRP A 458 -24.46 19.45 13.30
C TRP A 458 -23.42 20.38 13.97
N LEU A 459 -23.84 21.54 14.46
CA LEU A 459 -22.97 22.50 15.16
C LEU A 459 -22.49 21.96 16.51
N GLU A 460 -23.35 21.28 17.27
CA GLU A 460 -22.98 20.68 18.55
C GLU A 460 -21.98 19.53 18.38
N LEU A 461 -22.15 18.72 17.33
CA LEU A 461 -21.15 17.72 16.94
C LEU A 461 -19.83 18.34 16.50
N MET A 462 -19.83 19.49 15.83
CA MET A 462 -18.59 20.20 15.48
C MET A 462 -17.85 20.74 16.72
N LYS A 463 -18.56 21.20 17.76
CA LYS A 463 -17.94 21.61 19.03
C LYS A 463 -17.22 20.45 19.72
N THR A 464 -17.83 19.27 19.71
CA THR A 464 -17.32 18.08 20.41
C THR A 464 -16.26 17.31 19.61
N LEU A 465 -16.19 17.49 18.30
CA LEU A 465 -15.26 16.83 17.39
C LEU A 465 -14.52 17.86 16.50
N PRO A 466 -13.45 18.51 17.01
CA PRO A 466 -12.79 19.63 16.33
C PRO A 466 -12.22 19.28 14.95
N LEU A 467 -11.95 18.01 14.66
CA LEU A 467 -11.47 17.54 13.36
C LEU A 467 -12.54 17.62 12.24
N ALA A 468 -13.74 18.12 12.51
CA ALA A 468 -14.73 18.49 11.48
C ALA A 468 -14.54 19.94 10.95
N SER A 469 -13.50 20.64 11.40
CA SER A 469 -13.26 22.06 11.11
C SER A 469 -12.90 22.37 9.66
N GLN A 470 -12.65 23.66 9.39
CA GLN A 470 -12.23 24.17 8.09
C GLN A 470 -10.89 23.56 7.63
N GLU A 471 -9.98 23.29 8.57
CA GLU A 471 -8.66 22.70 8.34
C GLU A 471 -8.81 21.28 7.78
N ALA A 472 -9.68 20.46 8.38
CA ALA A 472 -9.98 19.12 7.88
C ALA A 472 -10.61 19.15 6.50
N SER A 473 -11.54 20.08 6.25
CA SER A 473 -12.12 20.29 4.91
C SER A 473 -11.04 20.68 3.88
N GLY A 474 -10.08 21.52 4.28
CA GLY A 474 -8.94 21.91 3.45
C GLY A 474 -7.99 20.74 3.17
N ALA A 475 -7.72 19.89 4.17
CA ALA A 475 -6.85 18.72 4.02
C ALA A 475 -7.46 17.66 3.08
N ILE A 476 -8.78 17.44 3.18
CA ILE A 476 -9.53 16.55 2.26
C ILE A 476 -9.42 17.09 0.82
N GLU A 477 -9.77 18.35 0.59
CA GLU A 477 -9.73 18.92 -0.76
C GLU A 477 -8.29 18.96 -1.30
N ALA A 478 -7.30 19.29 -0.48
CA ALA A 478 -5.89 19.27 -0.89
C ALA A 478 -5.45 17.87 -1.34
N TYR A 479 -5.88 16.82 -0.63
CA TYR A 479 -5.65 15.43 -1.05
C TYR A 479 -6.32 15.14 -2.40
N HIS A 480 -7.60 15.50 -2.56
CA HIS A 480 -8.34 15.22 -3.79
C HIS A 480 -7.89 16.05 -4.99
N VAL A 481 -7.47 17.31 -4.79
CA VAL A 481 -6.88 18.14 -5.85
C VAL A 481 -5.59 17.49 -6.34
N LYS A 482 -4.69 17.09 -5.44
CA LYS A 482 -3.46 16.38 -5.81
C LYS A 482 -3.77 15.08 -6.55
N LEU A 483 -4.74 14.30 -6.08
CA LEU A 483 -5.17 13.07 -6.73
C LEU A 483 -5.78 13.34 -8.12
N LYS A 484 -6.60 14.38 -8.28
CA LYS A 484 -7.17 14.82 -9.57
C LYS A 484 -6.08 15.23 -10.55
N THR A 485 -5.15 16.08 -10.13
CA THR A 485 -4.04 16.55 -10.97
C THR A 485 -3.26 15.36 -11.52
N LYS A 486 -2.83 14.43 -10.66
CA LYS A 486 -2.09 13.25 -11.11
C LYS A 486 -2.89 12.32 -12.01
N LEU A 487 -4.19 12.14 -11.74
CA LEU A 487 -5.05 11.31 -12.59
C LEU A 487 -5.36 11.97 -13.95
N TYR A 488 -5.41 13.29 -14.02
CA TYR A 488 -5.78 14.04 -15.23
C TYR A 488 -4.58 14.53 -16.06
N ASP A 489 -3.39 14.65 -15.49
CA ASP A 489 -2.17 14.99 -16.23
C ASP A 489 -1.75 13.86 -17.19
N ASP A 490 -2.06 12.60 -16.85
CA ASP A 490 -1.84 11.41 -17.70
C ASP A 490 -2.93 11.20 -18.79
N SER A 491 -3.64 12.26 -19.18
CA SER A 491 -4.79 12.19 -20.10
C SER A 491 -4.45 11.82 -21.55
N HIS A 492 -3.17 11.71 -21.91
CA HIS A 492 -2.72 11.36 -23.26
C HIS A 492 -2.99 9.90 -23.68
N LEU A 493 -3.44 9.01 -22.78
CA LEU A 493 -3.53 7.56 -23.04
C LEU A 493 -4.94 6.95 -23.03
N GLY A 494 -6.03 7.74 -22.97
CA GLY A 494 -7.37 7.16 -22.69
C GLY A 494 -7.48 6.51 -21.30
N SER A 495 -6.47 6.74 -20.46
CA SER A 495 -6.21 6.20 -19.12
C SER A 495 -7.33 6.43 -18.11
N LEU A 496 -8.17 7.44 -18.31
CA LEU A 496 -9.33 7.74 -17.46
C LEU A 496 -10.44 6.69 -17.57
N GLN A 497 -10.47 5.93 -18.67
CA GLN A 497 -11.43 4.85 -18.88
C GLN A 497 -10.92 3.51 -18.34
N ARG A 498 -9.61 3.37 -18.10
CA ARG A 498 -8.92 2.16 -17.66
C ARG A 498 -8.76 2.13 -16.14
N VAL A 499 -9.41 1.17 -15.49
CA VAL A 499 -9.51 1.06 -14.03
C VAL A 499 -8.27 0.40 -13.45
N ASP A 500 -7.74 -0.59 -14.14
CA ASP A 500 -6.47 -1.26 -13.84
C ASP A 500 -5.26 -0.29 -13.71
N TRP A 501 -5.18 0.71 -14.59
CA TRP A 501 -4.21 1.79 -14.50
C TRP A 501 -4.37 2.57 -13.19
N ARG A 502 -5.61 2.93 -12.84
CA ARG A 502 -5.91 3.68 -11.61
C ARG A 502 -5.59 2.89 -10.35
N ILE A 503 -5.90 1.59 -10.34
CA ILE A 503 -5.55 0.69 -9.24
C ILE A 503 -4.03 0.69 -9.02
N THR A 504 -3.27 0.63 -10.10
CA THR A 504 -1.81 0.71 -10.08
C THR A 504 -1.35 2.05 -9.51
N LEU A 505 -1.90 3.18 -9.97
CA LEU A 505 -1.55 4.51 -9.44
C LEU A 505 -1.84 4.64 -7.93
N LEU A 506 -3.04 4.23 -7.50
CA LEU A 506 -3.48 4.30 -6.11
C LEU A 506 -2.55 3.50 -5.19
N ARG A 507 -2.22 2.26 -5.57
CA ARG A 507 -1.31 1.38 -4.81
C ARG A 507 0.03 2.04 -4.49
N HIS A 508 0.62 2.76 -5.44
CA HIS A 508 1.98 3.28 -5.31
C HIS A 508 2.04 4.65 -4.64
N GLN A 509 0.98 5.46 -4.70
CA GLN A 509 1.03 6.86 -4.29
C GLN A 509 0.32 7.22 -2.98
N GLY A 510 -0.38 6.29 -2.33
CA GLY A 510 -1.09 6.55 -1.07
C GLY A 510 -0.21 7.10 0.08
N ILE A 511 1.09 6.78 0.07
CA ILE A 511 2.06 7.20 1.10
C ILE A 511 2.67 8.59 0.79
N GLU A 512 2.69 9.02 -0.47
CA GLU A 512 3.38 10.25 -0.89
C GLU A 512 2.43 11.45 -0.96
N LEU A 513 1.16 11.21 -1.30
CA LEU A 513 0.09 12.22 -1.21
C LEU A 513 -0.08 12.79 0.21
N SER A 514 0.32 12.01 1.23
CA SER A 514 0.23 12.36 2.65
C SER A 514 1.49 13.01 3.25
N LYS A 515 2.65 13.01 2.57
CA LYS A 515 3.95 13.35 3.18
C LYS A 515 4.60 14.67 2.77
N SER A 516 3.96 15.54 1.99
CA SER A 516 4.60 16.79 1.53
C SER A 516 4.05 18.05 2.24
N PRO A 517 4.86 18.75 3.05
CA PRO A 517 4.50 20.01 3.69
C PRO A 517 4.89 21.19 2.82
N THR A 518 4.10 21.48 1.77
CA THR A 518 4.16 22.81 1.13
C THR A 518 2.95 22.99 0.22
N LEU A 519 1.88 23.53 0.79
CA LEU A 519 1.08 24.60 0.19
C LEU A 519 0.41 25.29 1.38
N LEU A 520 1.12 26.24 1.99
CA LEU A 520 0.47 27.29 2.77
C LEU A 520 -0.54 27.96 1.83
N PHE A 521 -1.81 27.59 1.94
CA PHE A 521 -2.86 28.48 1.48
C PHE A 521 -2.97 29.58 2.55
N PRO A 522 -2.58 30.83 2.26
CA PRO A 522 -2.82 31.91 3.19
C PRO A 522 -4.34 32.03 3.36
N SER A 523 -4.78 32.01 4.61
CA SER A 523 -6.17 32.02 5.07
C SER A 523 -7.02 33.25 4.64
N MET A 524 -6.62 34.01 3.62
CA MET A 524 -7.28 35.26 3.22
C MET A 524 -7.68 35.36 1.74
N LYS A 525 -7.60 34.31 0.91
CA LYS A 525 -8.01 34.40 -0.51
C LYS A 525 -9.03 33.37 -1.00
N MET A 526 -9.70 32.64 -0.12
CA MET A 526 -10.72 31.67 -0.54
C MET A 526 -12.02 32.34 -1.04
N THR A 527 -12.35 33.54 -0.56
CA THR A 527 -13.46 34.37 -1.05
C THR A 527 -13.27 34.84 -2.50
N SER A 528 -12.04 35.17 -2.89
CA SER A 528 -11.70 35.55 -4.28
C SER A 528 -11.75 34.35 -5.25
N PHE A 529 -11.33 33.18 -4.79
CA PHE A 529 -11.37 31.95 -5.60
C PHE A 529 -12.80 31.46 -5.84
N LEU A 530 -13.69 31.61 -4.84
CA LEU A 530 -15.11 31.27 -4.93
C LEU A 530 -15.87 32.07 -6.00
N LEU A 531 -15.54 33.36 -6.18
CA LEU A 531 -16.12 34.19 -7.25
C LEU A 531 -15.60 33.81 -8.64
N LYS A 532 -14.30 33.52 -8.80
CA LYS A 532 -13.73 33.17 -10.12
C LYS A 532 -14.10 31.76 -10.60
N TYR A 533 -14.27 30.80 -9.70
CA TYR A 533 -14.63 29.42 -10.10
C TYR A 533 -16.13 29.20 -10.32
N SER A 534 -17.01 29.99 -9.71
CA SER A 534 -18.46 29.91 -9.96
C SER A 534 -18.84 30.46 -11.34
N VAL A 535 -18.17 31.54 -11.79
CA VAL A 535 -18.48 32.20 -13.07
C VAL A 535 -18.02 31.38 -14.28
N ARG A 536 -16.98 30.55 -14.16
CA ARG A 536 -16.48 29.71 -15.27
C ARG A 536 -17.30 28.44 -15.55
N ARG A 537 -18.26 28.07 -14.70
CA ARG A 537 -19.12 26.88 -14.91
C ARG A 537 -20.54 27.22 -15.35
N THR A 538 -20.90 28.50 -15.46
CA THR A 538 -22.15 28.95 -16.06
C THR A 538 -21.99 29.37 -17.53
N ALA A 539 -20.78 29.22 -18.10
CA ALA A 539 -20.47 29.57 -19.49
C ALA A 539 -19.82 28.41 -20.29
N ALA A 540 -20.01 27.15 -19.88
CA ALA A 540 -19.62 25.97 -20.64
C ALA A 540 -20.58 24.80 -20.40
#